data_AF-A0A520QYQ9-F1
#
_entry.id   AF-A0A520QYQ9-F1
#
_cell.length_a   1.000
_cell.length_b   1.000
_cell.length_c   1.000
_cell.angle_alpha   90.00
_cell.angle_beta   90.00
_cell.angle_gamma   90.00
#
_symmetry.space_group_name_H-M   'P 1'
#
loop_
_entity.id
_entity.type
_entity.pdbx_description
1 polymer ?
#
loop_
_entity_poly.entity_id
_entity_poly.type
_entity_poly.pdbx_seq_one_letter_code
_entity_poly.pdbx_strand_id
1 'polypeptide(L)'
;MADHASVVRPSRLGSQLLTLVPLGAAIALPYLAGLSHPFATLVGVFGFLAFRIFVVRFGLCRDHRRGIVLIRRGRFTEGLEAFERSERVWRARPRLDRLRGVLLGSATPHRFAVLALYNQAYALSRLGDGEGALERLSAVLEEDPSMLPARELRDVLLAGAGLHPEVGHAMTEGATE
;
A
#
# COMPACT_ATOMS: atom_id res chain seq x y z
N MET A 1 -18.52 -8.34 16.21
CA MET A 1 -17.08 -8.65 16.10
C MET A 1 -16.59 -8.02 14.81
N ALA A 2 -16.10 -6.79 14.87
CA ALA A 2 -15.98 -5.94 13.70
C ALA A 2 -14.60 -6.10 13.02
N ASP A 3 -14.63 -6.45 11.74
CA ASP A 3 -13.48 -6.64 10.86
C ASP A 3 -12.93 -5.27 10.42
N HIS A 4 -12.18 -4.60 11.31
CA HIS A 4 -11.74 -3.21 11.06
C HIS A 4 -10.30 -3.06 10.54
N ALA A 5 -9.46 -4.10 10.60
CA ALA A 5 -8.14 -4.07 9.99
C ALA A 5 -8.19 -4.73 8.60
N SER A 6 -8.66 -3.98 7.61
CA SER A 6 -8.75 -4.43 6.23
C SER A 6 -7.50 -4.03 5.43
N VAL A 7 -6.99 -4.96 4.62
CA VAL A 7 -5.89 -4.69 3.70
C VAL A 7 -6.26 -3.52 2.78
N VAL A 8 -5.53 -2.41 2.90
CA VAL A 8 -5.82 -1.17 2.18
C VAL A 8 -5.68 -1.40 0.68
N ARG A 9 -6.78 -1.14 -0.07
CA ARG A 9 -6.80 -1.24 -1.53
C ARG A 9 -6.59 0.12 -2.18
N PRO A 10 -5.68 0.23 -3.16
CA PRO A 10 -5.56 1.43 -3.96
C PRO A 10 -6.60 1.45 -5.09
N SER A 11 -7.81 1.97 -4.88
CA SER A 11 -8.67 2.33 -6.01
C SER A 11 -9.75 3.37 -5.66
N ARG A 12 -9.63 4.57 -6.24
CA ARG A 12 -10.69 5.59 -6.36
C ARG A 12 -10.76 6.07 -7.82
N LEU A 13 -11.95 6.42 -8.30
CA LEU A 13 -12.22 6.89 -9.68
C LEU A 13 -11.25 7.99 -10.16
N GLY A 14 -10.86 8.93 -9.30
CA GLY A 14 -9.91 10.01 -9.64
C GLY A 14 -8.52 9.53 -10.10
N SER A 15 -8.06 8.35 -9.66
CA SER A 15 -6.79 7.79 -10.14
C SER A 15 -6.85 7.18 -11.52
N GLN A 16 -8.04 6.82 -12.01
CA GLN A 16 -8.20 6.31 -13.36
C GLN A 16 -7.98 7.43 -14.38
N LEU A 17 -8.37 8.67 -14.06
CA LEU A 17 -8.10 9.83 -14.91
C LEU A 17 -6.59 10.14 -15.03
N LEU A 18 -5.83 9.94 -13.95
CA LEU A 18 -4.37 10.08 -13.98
C LEU A 18 -3.68 9.08 -14.93
N THR A 19 -4.32 7.96 -15.26
CA THR A 19 -3.78 7.00 -16.25
C THR A 19 -3.97 7.42 -17.70
N LEU A 20 -4.82 8.43 -17.96
CA LEU A 20 -5.03 8.94 -19.31
C LEU A 20 -3.83 9.75 -19.80
N VAL A 21 -3.10 10.40 -18.90
CA VAL A 21 -1.89 11.18 -19.23
C VAL A 21 -0.80 10.31 -19.87
N PRO A 22 -0.32 9.21 -19.25
CA PRO A 22 0.69 8.36 -19.86
C PRO A 22 0.18 7.62 -21.11
N LEU A 23 -1.11 7.30 -21.18
CA LEU A 23 -1.71 6.72 -22.39
C LEU A 23 -1.69 7.71 -23.56
N GLY A 24 -2.09 8.95 -23.32
CA GLY A 24 -2.04 10.02 -24.32
C GLY A 24 -0.62 10.25 -24.83
N ALA A 25 0.37 10.28 -23.93
CA ALA A 25 1.78 10.38 -24.31
C ALA A 25 2.25 9.18 -25.16
N ALA A 26 1.81 7.96 -24.82
CA ALA A 26 2.16 6.75 -25.57
C ALA A 26 1.61 6.75 -27.01
N ILE A 27 0.50 7.45 -27.26
CA ILE A 27 -0.09 7.62 -28.61
C ILE A 27 0.52 8.83 -29.33
N ALA A 28 0.74 9.94 -28.63
CA ALA A 28 1.25 11.18 -29.21
C ALA A 28 2.70 11.07 -29.68
N LEU A 29 3.58 10.38 -28.93
CA LEU A 29 4.99 10.26 -29.30
C LEU A 29 5.21 9.55 -30.64
N PRO A 30 4.61 8.37 -30.92
CA PRO A 30 4.71 7.75 -32.24
C PRO A 30 4.08 8.61 -33.36
N TYR A 31 2.97 9.30 -33.08
CA TYR A 31 2.34 10.19 -34.04
C TYR A 31 3.26 11.36 -34.43
N LEU A 32 3.87 12.01 -33.44
CA LEU A 32 4.85 13.08 -33.66
C LEU A 32 6.14 12.59 -34.35
N ALA A 33 6.44 11.29 -34.24
CA ALA A 33 7.53 10.64 -34.96
C ALA A 33 7.19 10.27 -36.42
N GLY A 34 6.01 10.65 -36.91
CA GLY A 34 5.60 10.48 -38.32
C GLY A 34 4.76 9.24 -38.62
N LEU A 35 4.32 8.49 -37.60
CA LEU A 35 3.39 7.39 -37.82
C LEU A 35 1.99 7.94 -38.15
N SER A 36 1.27 7.27 -39.05
CA SER A 36 -0.13 7.59 -39.32
C SER A 36 -0.97 7.48 -38.04
N HIS A 37 -1.98 8.32 -37.90
CA HIS A 37 -2.86 8.33 -36.73
C HIS A 37 -3.37 6.94 -36.28
N PRO A 38 -3.88 6.06 -37.18
CA PRO A 38 -4.35 4.74 -36.75
C PRO A 38 -3.21 3.85 -36.24
N PHE A 39 -2.04 3.90 -36.89
CA PHE A 39 -0.89 3.08 -36.50
C PHE A 39 -0.26 3.56 -35.18
N ALA A 40 -0.14 4.88 -34.99
CA ALA A 40 0.31 5.49 -33.74
C ALA A 40 -0.60 5.13 -32.56
N THR A 41 -1.92 5.09 -32.79
CA THR A 41 -2.90 4.69 -31.77
C THR A 41 -2.72 3.23 -31.36
N LEU A 42 -2.57 2.32 -32.33
CA LEU A 42 -2.34 0.90 -32.05
C LEU A 42 -1.04 0.71 -31.25
N VAL A 43 0.07 1.28 -31.72
CA VAL A 43 1.37 1.19 -31.04
C VAL A 43 1.29 1.75 -29.62
N GLY A 44 0.67 2.91 -29.44
CA GLY A 44 0.53 3.55 -28.13
C GLY A 44 -0.32 2.75 -27.16
N VAL A 45 -1.48 2.25 -27.57
CA VAL A 45 -2.38 1.45 -26.72
C VAL A 45 -1.74 0.12 -26.34
N PHE A 46 -1.21 -0.64 -27.31
CA PHE A 46 -0.58 -1.93 -27.03
C PHE A 46 0.71 -1.76 -26.21
N GLY A 47 1.51 -0.75 -26.51
CA GLY A 47 2.72 -0.42 -25.74
C GLY A 47 2.37 -0.05 -24.29
N PHE A 48 1.36 0.79 -24.08
CA PHE A 48 0.89 1.14 -22.75
C PHE A 48 0.35 -0.08 -21.99
N LEU A 49 -0.43 -0.94 -22.65
CA LEU A 49 -0.96 -2.16 -22.03
C LEU A 49 0.17 -3.12 -21.65
N ALA A 50 1.13 -3.35 -22.55
CA ALA A 50 2.31 -4.17 -22.28
C ALA A 50 3.11 -3.62 -21.09
N PHE A 51 3.35 -2.30 -21.05
CA PHE A 51 3.99 -1.64 -19.91
C PHE A 51 3.23 -1.88 -18.60
N ARG A 52 1.89 -1.69 -18.60
CA ARG A 52 1.04 -1.89 -17.42
C ARG A 52 1.05 -3.33 -16.93
N ILE A 53 1.06 -4.30 -17.84
CA ILE A 53 1.03 -5.72 -17.51
C ILE A 53 2.41 -6.17 -17.04
N PHE A 54 3.44 -5.99 -17.85
CA PHE A 54 4.75 -6.59 -17.59
C PHE A 54 5.59 -5.79 -16.60
N VAL A 55 5.68 -4.47 -16.77
CA VAL A 55 6.53 -3.63 -15.91
C VAL A 55 5.84 -3.35 -14.59
N VAL A 56 4.59 -2.86 -14.63
CA VAL A 56 3.89 -2.47 -13.40
C VAL A 56 3.36 -3.69 -12.65
N ARG A 57 2.50 -4.49 -13.28
CA ARG A 57 1.83 -5.60 -12.58
C ARG A 57 2.76 -6.76 -12.25
N PHE A 58 3.58 -7.21 -13.19
CA PHE A 58 4.45 -8.37 -13.00
C PHE A 58 5.87 -8.03 -12.51
N GLY A 59 6.28 -6.77 -12.62
CA GLY A 59 7.51 -6.24 -12.02
C GLY A 59 7.24 -5.55 -10.67
N LEU A 60 6.95 -4.26 -10.72
CA LEU A 60 6.94 -3.37 -9.55
C LEU A 60 5.96 -3.78 -8.44
N CYS A 61 4.76 -4.24 -8.80
CA CYS A 61 3.72 -4.59 -7.84
C CYS A 61 3.65 -6.10 -7.54
N ARG A 62 4.56 -6.92 -8.08
CA ARG A 62 4.49 -8.39 -7.99
C ARG A 62 4.41 -8.88 -6.55
N ASP A 63 5.38 -8.49 -5.72
CA ASP A 63 5.48 -8.96 -4.34
C ASP A 63 4.36 -8.40 -3.47
N HIS A 64 4.02 -7.12 -3.64
CA HIS A 64 2.90 -6.51 -2.91
C HIS A 64 1.59 -7.25 -3.16
N ARG A 65 1.30 -7.57 -4.42
CA ARG A 65 0.09 -8.31 -4.81
C ARG A 65 0.13 -9.75 -4.34
N ARG A 66 1.31 -10.40 -4.39
CA ARG A 66 1.50 -11.73 -3.83
C ARG A 66 1.17 -11.73 -2.33
N GLY A 67 1.66 -10.75 -1.58
CA GLY A 67 1.34 -10.57 -0.16
C GLY A 67 -0.16 -10.48 0.08
N ILE A 68 -0.88 -9.62 -0.65
CA ILE A 68 -2.35 -9.49 -0.54
C ILE A 68 -3.06 -10.84 -0.78
N VAL A 69 -2.64 -11.60 -1.79
CA VAL A 69 -3.25 -12.90 -2.09
C VAL A 69 -2.96 -13.92 -0.97
N LEU A 70 -1.75 -13.91 -0.41
CA LEU A 70 -1.36 -14.84 0.66
C LEU A 70 -2.10 -14.55 1.97
N ILE A 71 -2.21 -13.27 2.38
CA ILE A 71 -2.97 -12.88 3.57
C ILE A 71 -4.44 -13.29 3.46
N ARG A 72 -5.07 -13.10 2.30
CA ARG A 72 -6.46 -13.53 2.07
C ARG A 72 -6.66 -15.04 2.18
N ARG A 73 -5.60 -15.82 2.02
CA ARG A 73 -5.59 -17.27 2.17
C ARG A 73 -5.18 -17.71 3.58
N GLY A 74 -5.02 -16.78 4.53
CA GLY A 74 -4.54 -17.05 5.89
C GLY A 74 -3.06 -17.41 5.97
N ARG A 75 -2.29 -17.26 4.88
CA ARG A 75 -0.85 -17.58 4.84
C ARG A 75 -0.05 -16.36 5.30
N PHE A 76 -0.15 -16.06 6.60
CA PHE A 76 0.38 -14.82 7.18
C PHE A 76 1.90 -14.71 7.11
N THR A 77 2.64 -15.78 7.44
CA THR A 77 4.12 -15.82 7.38
C THR A 77 4.64 -15.51 5.97
N GLU A 78 4.10 -16.17 4.95
CA GLU A 78 4.53 -15.93 3.57
C GLU A 78 4.07 -14.57 3.04
N GLY A 79 2.92 -14.10 3.52
CA GLY A 79 2.42 -12.75 3.28
C GLY A 79 3.39 -11.70 3.80
N LEU A 80 3.86 -11.86 5.05
CA LEU A 80 4.86 -11.02 5.69
C LEU A 80 6.13 -10.93 4.84
N GLU A 81 6.73 -12.06 4.46
CA GLU A 81 7.92 -12.07 3.60
C GLU A 81 7.69 -11.37 2.25
N ALA A 82 6.50 -11.51 1.66
CA ALA A 82 6.16 -10.85 0.41
C ALA A 82 6.06 -9.32 0.60
N PHE A 83 5.56 -8.85 1.75
CA PHE A 83 5.54 -7.43 2.05
C PHE A 83 6.91 -6.87 2.40
N GLU A 84 7.79 -7.62 3.06
CA GLU A 84 9.18 -7.22 3.26
C GLU A 84 9.94 -7.06 1.93
N ARG A 85 9.75 -8.01 1.00
CA ARG A 85 10.29 -7.88 -0.37
C ARG A 85 9.73 -6.65 -1.09
N SER A 86 8.41 -6.44 -0.99
CA SER A 86 7.76 -5.26 -1.54
C SER A 86 8.35 -3.96 -0.98
N GLU A 87 8.48 -3.87 0.34
CA GLU A 87 9.06 -2.70 1.01
C GLU A 87 10.48 -2.41 0.50
N ARG A 88 11.37 -3.42 0.47
CA ARG A 88 12.74 -3.26 -0.04
C ARG A 88 12.78 -2.70 -1.46
N VAL A 89 11.92 -3.22 -2.35
CA VAL A 89 11.84 -2.77 -3.75
C VAL A 89 11.43 -1.31 -3.86
N TRP A 90 10.46 -0.88 -3.06
CA TRP A 90 9.94 0.49 -3.09
C TRP A 90 10.82 1.49 -2.35
N ARG A 91 11.44 1.09 -1.23
CA ARG A 91 12.43 1.92 -0.52
C ARG A 91 13.67 2.18 -1.37
N ALA A 92 14.10 1.21 -2.19
CA ALA A 92 15.19 1.41 -3.15
C ALA A 92 14.83 2.36 -4.30
N ARG A 93 13.54 2.72 -4.48
CA ARG A 93 13.04 3.49 -5.63
C ARG A 93 12.10 4.62 -5.21
N PRO A 94 12.54 5.55 -4.33
CA PRO A 94 11.67 6.60 -3.77
C PRO A 94 11.11 7.54 -4.84
N ARG A 95 11.84 7.76 -5.94
CA ARG A 95 11.37 8.56 -7.08
C ARG A 95 10.18 7.92 -7.79
N LEU A 96 10.21 6.59 -7.98
CA LEU A 96 9.08 5.88 -8.60
C LEU A 96 7.85 5.88 -7.69
N ASP A 97 8.06 5.73 -6.38
CA ASP A 97 6.99 5.79 -5.39
C ASP A 97 6.35 7.19 -5.33
N ARG A 98 7.14 8.26 -5.51
CA ARG A 98 6.60 9.63 -5.65
C ARG A 98 5.73 9.79 -6.91
N LEU A 99 6.14 9.18 -8.02
CA LEU A 99 5.42 9.21 -9.30
C LEU A 99 4.33 8.12 -9.42
N ARG A 100 4.03 7.39 -8.33
CA ARG A 100 3.13 6.22 -8.35
C ARG A 100 1.72 6.52 -8.86
N GLY A 101 1.21 7.73 -8.66
CA GLY A 101 -0.12 8.13 -9.14
C GLY A 101 -0.22 8.02 -10.65
N VAL A 102 0.80 8.52 -11.36
CA VAL A 102 0.91 8.47 -12.83
C VAL A 102 1.38 7.08 -13.29
N LEU A 103 2.43 6.56 -12.66
CA LEU A 103 3.09 5.31 -13.07
C LEU A 103 2.20 4.08 -12.88
N LEU A 104 1.54 3.99 -11.72
CA LEU A 104 0.78 2.82 -11.33
C LEU A 104 -0.73 2.99 -11.54
N GLY A 105 -1.20 4.21 -11.78
CA GLY A 105 -2.63 4.52 -11.76
C GLY A 105 -3.22 4.29 -10.37
N SER A 106 -2.45 4.56 -9.31
CA SER A 106 -2.84 4.27 -7.93
C SER A 106 -3.40 5.53 -7.26
N ALA A 107 -4.61 5.43 -6.71
CA ALA A 107 -5.28 6.47 -5.93
C ALA A 107 -4.82 6.55 -4.47
N THR A 108 -3.99 5.61 -4.00
CA THR A 108 -3.64 5.59 -2.58
C THR A 108 -2.82 6.84 -2.22
N PRO A 109 -3.23 7.60 -1.19
CA PRO A 109 -2.44 8.74 -0.72
C PRO A 109 -1.13 8.27 -0.08
N HIS A 110 -1.06 7.01 0.33
CA HIS A 110 0.08 6.42 1.02
C HIS A 110 1.15 5.92 0.04
N ARG A 111 2.39 5.94 0.48
CA ARG A 111 3.53 5.38 -0.27
C ARG A 111 3.46 3.86 -0.29
N PHE A 112 3.93 3.21 -1.36
CA PHE A 112 3.88 1.74 -1.44
C PHE A 112 4.79 1.07 -0.40
N ALA A 113 5.90 1.71 -0.04
CA ALA A 113 6.74 1.23 1.07
C ALA A 113 5.98 1.24 2.39
N VAL A 114 5.28 2.34 2.70
CA VAL A 114 4.46 2.49 3.91
C VAL A 114 3.28 1.50 3.92
N LEU A 115 2.61 1.31 2.77
CA LEU A 115 1.56 0.29 2.64
C LEU A 115 2.08 -1.13 2.87
N ALA A 116 3.28 -1.42 2.37
CA ALA A 116 3.91 -2.71 2.61
C ALA A 116 4.22 -2.89 4.10
N LEU A 117 4.77 -1.87 4.75
CA LEU A 117 5.07 -1.89 6.19
C LEU A 117 3.81 -2.05 7.06
N TYR A 118 2.73 -1.34 6.73
CA TYR A 118 1.43 -1.54 7.39
C TYR A 118 0.93 -2.99 7.24
N ASN A 119 1.03 -3.55 6.05
CA ASN A 119 0.60 -4.93 5.83
C ASN A 119 1.53 -5.95 6.51
N GLN A 120 2.80 -5.62 6.75
CA GLN A 120 3.68 -6.42 7.62
C GLN A 120 3.15 -6.41 9.06
N ALA A 121 2.82 -5.23 9.60
CA ALA A 121 2.23 -5.12 10.94
C ALA A 121 0.93 -5.92 11.08
N TYR A 122 0.06 -5.86 10.07
CA TYR A 122 -1.14 -6.67 10.01
C TYR A 122 -0.82 -8.18 10.00
N ALA A 123 0.17 -8.61 9.22
CA ALA A 123 0.56 -10.02 9.21
C ALA A 123 1.10 -10.48 10.58
N LEU A 124 1.92 -9.66 11.22
CA LEU A 124 2.49 -9.93 12.54
C LEU A 124 1.42 -10.04 13.62
N SER A 125 0.44 -9.14 13.63
CA SER A 125 -0.68 -9.21 14.60
C SER A 125 -1.49 -10.50 14.45
N ARG A 126 -1.67 -10.97 13.20
CA ARG A 126 -2.36 -12.24 12.91
C ARG A 126 -1.52 -13.48 13.25
N LEU A 127 -0.20 -13.34 13.37
CA LEU A 127 0.71 -14.37 13.85
C LEU A 127 0.85 -14.38 15.38
N GLY A 128 0.23 -13.41 16.08
CA GLY A 128 0.35 -13.26 17.53
C GLY A 128 1.57 -12.46 17.99
N ASP A 129 2.37 -11.94 17.06
CA ASP A 129 3.49 -11.06 17.38
C ASP A 129 3.00 -9.60 17.49
N GLY A 130 2.42 -9.29 18.66
CA GLY A 130 1.89 -7.97 18.97
C GLY A 130 2.98 -6.90 19.08
N GLU A 131 4.14 -7.24 19.62
CA GLU A 131 5.27 -6.32 19.80
C GLU A 131 5.85 -5.92 18.44
N GLY A 132 6.16 -6.89 17.57
CA GLY A 132 6.63 -6.62 16.21
C GLY A 132 5.59 -5.86 15.38
N ALA A 133 4.29 -6.15 15.57
CA ALA A 133 3.23 -5.39 14.93
C ALA A 133 3.22 -3.92 15.38
N LEU A 134 3.34 -3.65 16.68
CA LEU A 134 3.39 -2.29 17.23
C LEU A 134 4.63 -1.53 16.75
N GLU A 135 5.81 -2.18 16.70
CA GLU A 135 7.03 -1.59 16.16
C GLU A 135 6.80 -1.09 14.72
N ARG A 136 6.19 -1.93 13.87
CA ARG A 136 5.95 -1.57 12.47
C ARG A 136 4.87 -0.50 12.32
N LEU A 137 3.87 -0.48 13.20
CA LEU A 137 2.85 0.58 13.20
C LEU A 137 3.43 1.93 13.63
N SER A 138 4.34 1.95 14.60
CA SER A 138 5.06 3.16 14.98
C SER A 138 5.83 3.73 13.79
N ALA A 139 6.60 2.90 13.08
CA ALA A 139 7.32 3.32 11.89
C ALA A 139 6.39 3.77 10.74
N VAL A 140 5.22 3.14 10.56
CA VAL A 140 4.20 3.60 9.60
C VAL A 140 3.70 4.99 9.96
N LEU A 141 3.41 5.25 11.22
CA LEU A 141 2.83 6.52 11.68
C LEU A 141 3.86 7.64 11.79
N GLU A 142 5.14 7.32 11.94
CA GLU A 142 6.23 8.29 11.76
C GLU A 142 6.34 8.75 10.30
N GLU A 143 6.25 7.83 9.33
CA GLU A 143 6.36 8.16 7.90
C GLU A 143 5.06 8.72 7.30
N ASP A 144 3.91 8.25 7.78
CA ASP A 144 2.58 8.65 7.32
C ASP A 144 1.62 8.77 8.50
N PRO A 145 1.69 9.89 9.25
CA PRO A 145 0.84 10.13 10.42
C PRO A 145 -0.65 10.09 10.10
N SER A 146 -1.03 10.25 8.83
CA SER A 146 -2.41 10.32 8.36
C SER A 146 -3.07 8.96 8.14
N MET A 147 -2.31 7.85 8.16
CA MET A 147 -2.81 6.51 7.85
C MET A 147 -3.76 5.99 8.94
N LEU A 148 -5.06 6.26 8.77
CA LEU A 148 -6.11 5.85 9.73
C LEU A 148 -6.09 4.34 10.06
N PRO A 149 -5.97 3.41 9.09
CA PRO A 149 -5.96 1.98 9.40
C PRO A 149 -4.77 1.54 10.29
N ALA A 150 -3.66 2.28 10.26
CA ALA A 150 -2.51 2.00 11.12
C ALA A 150 -2.77 2.46 12.57
N ARG A 151 -3.39 3.63 12.75
CA ARG A 151 -3.81 4.10 14.09
C ARG A 151 -4.81 3.13 14.70
N GLU A 152 -5.85 2.75 13.95
CA GLU A 152 -6.87 1.82 14.42
C GLU A 152 -6.29 0.47 14.85
N LEU A 153 -5.42 -0.13 14.03
CA LEU A 153 -4.79 -1.40 14.38
C LEU A 153 -3.90 -1.27 15.62
N ARG A 154 -3.15 -0.18 15.75
CA ARG A 154 -2.29 0.07 16.91
C ARG A 154 -3.12 0.20 18.19
N ASP A 155 -4.20 0.97 18.14
CA ASP A 155 -5.06 1.20 19.30
C ASP A 155 -5.74 -0.10 19.76
N VAL A 156 -6.16 -0.97 18.82
CA VAL A 156 -6.66 -2.31 19.13
C VAL A 156 -5.61 -3.19 19.81
N LEU A 157 -4.36 -3.18 19.32
CA LEU A 157 -3.26 -3.96 19.91
C LEU A 157 -2.88 -3.47 21.31
N LEU A 158 -2.85 -2.15 21.52
CA LEU A 158 -2.60 -1.54 22.83
C LEU A 158 -3.70 -1.87 23.84
N ALA A 159 -4.97 -1.79 23.43
CA ALA A 159 -6.09 -2.19 24.25
C ALA A 159 -6.01 -3.68 24.63
N GLY A 160 -5.68 -4.55 23.67
CA GLY A 160 -5.49 -5.98 23.91
C GLY A 160 -4.32 -6.31 24.83
N ALA A 161 -3.28 -5.47 24.84
CA ALA A 161 -2.11 -5.61 25.72
C ALA A 161 -2.32 -4.98 27.12
N GLY A 162 -3.44 -4.28 27.35
CA GLY A 162 -3.67 -3.51 28.59
C GLY A 162 -2.80 -2.25 28.71
N LEU A 163 -2.20 -1.80 27.61
CA LEU A 163 -1.28 -0.67 27.54
C LEU A 163 -1.99 0.59 27.01
N HIS A 164 -2.91 1.15 27.79
CA HIS A 164 -3.41 2.51 27.50
C HIS A 164 -2.71 3.54 28.39
N PRO A 165 -1.93 4.48 27.83
CA PRO A 165 -1.35 5.58 28.61
C PRO A 165 -2.40 6.54 29.20
N GLU A 166 -3.64 6.52 28.71
CA GLU A 166 -4.69 7.48 29.11
C GLU A 166 -5.80 6.87 30.00
N VAL A 167 -5.87 5.55 30.13
CA VAL A 167 -6.90 4.89 30.97
C VAL A 167 -6.40 4.63 32.40
N GLY A 168 -5.08 4.72 32.63
CA GLY A 168 -4.47 4.52 33.95
C GLY A 168 -4.72 5.65 34.95
N HIS A 169 -4.98 6.88 34.51
CA HIS A 169 -5.24 8.01 35.42
C HIS A 169 -6.72 8.18 35.79
N ALA A 170 -7.65 7.74 34.94
CA ALA A 170 -9.09 7.81 35.25
C ALA A 170 -9.53 6.77 36.30
N MET A 171 -8.77 5.69 36.50
CA MET A 171 -9.11 4.64 37.47
C MET A 171 -8.49 4.84 38.86
N THR A 172 -7.50 5.73 39.00
CA THR A 172 -6.88 6.02 40.31
C THR A 172 -7.57 7.15 41.07
N GLU A 173 -8.28 8.05 40.38
CA GLU A 173 -9.02 9.15 41.03
C GLU A 173 -10.47 8.77 41.40
N GLY A 174 -11.04 7.72 40.79
CA GLY A 174 -12.40 7.24 41.11
C GLY A 174 -12.49 6.19 42.23
N ALA A 175 -11.37 5.82 42.86
CA ALA A 175 -11.31 4.80 43.92
C ALA A 175 -11.15 5.40 45.33
N THR A 176 -11.14 6.74 45.44
CA THR A 176 -11.05 7.47 46.71
C THR A 176 -12.06 8.62 46.74
N GLU A 177 -13.34 8.33 46.56
CA GLU A 177 -14.45 9.14 47.10
C GLU A 177 -15.57 8.23 47.60
#